data_AF-A0A2N2M2L9-F1
#
_entry.id   AF-A0A2N2M2L9-F1
#
_cell.length_a   1.000
_cell.length_b   1.000
_cell.length_c   1.000
_cell.angle_alpha   90.00
_cell.angle_beta   90.00
_cell.angle_gamma   90.00
#
_symmetry.space_group_name_H-M   'P 1'
#
loop_
_entity.id
_entity.type
_entity.pdbx_description
1 polymer ?
#
loop_
_entity_poly.entity_id
_entity_poly.type
_entity_poly.pdbx_seq_one_letter_code
_entity_poly.pdbx_strand_id
1 'polypeptide(L)'
;MTTHDPNIKKLRQIIAADQRCSTITPEDDQIWELEPSRGEPPGLAFQTTYGLRAYGIRVFPRFSIKKVPVSDPRSFTAKPVVNDVAPNFIELQYSPFSTLDVIQKTWVPDSHTLTAQVALTNSSSGLVQVWMEWIVQLNPLLTGSPMTAAQISVNTVLQGQTGNLYPVFLLTGGPRGDLS
;
A
#
# COMPACT_ATOMS: atom_id res chain seq x y z
N MET A 1 -25.51 0.64 -10.52
CA MET A 1 -26.03 -0.20 -9.43
C MET A 1 -24.82 -0.76 -8.71
N THR A 2 -24.31 -0.06 -7.69
CA THR A 2 -23.13 -0.48 -6.92
C THR A 2 -23.51 -1.67 -6.04
N THR A 3 -23.10 -2.86 -6.45
CA THR A 3 -23.20 -4.06 -5.63
C THR A 3 -22.32 -3.86 -4.40
N HIS A 4 -22.95 -3.59 -3.26
CA HIS A 4 -22.29 -3.54 -1.97
C HIS A 4 -21.85 -4.96 -1.61
N ASP A 5 -20.58 -5.30 -1.83
CA ASP A 5 -19.99 -6.54 -1.31
C ASP A 5 -19.74 -6.38 0.20
N PRO A 6 -20.51 -7.07 1.06
CA PRO A 6 -20.41 -6.92 2.52
C PRO A 6 -19.05 -7.39 3.07
N ASN A 7 -18.30 -8.21 2.33
CA ASN A 7 -16.98 -8.68 2.78
C ASN A 7 -15.91 -7.60 2.70
N ILE A 8 -16.05 -6.63 1.79
CA ILE A 8 -15.08 -5.54 1.63
C ILE A 8 -15.07 -4.59 2.84
N LYS A 9 -16.22 -4.38 3.50
CA LYS A 9 -16.28 -3.57 4.74
C LYS A 9 -15.51 -4.22 5.90
N LYS A 10 -15.43 -5.56 5.96
CA LYS A 10 -14.72 -6.28 7.02
C LYS A 10 -13.20 -6.14 6.92
N LEU A 11 -12.68 -5.70 5.77
CA LEU A 11 -11.25 -5.50 5.55
C LEU A 11 -10.72 -4.16 6.07
N ARG A 12 -11.59 -3.23 6.50
CA ARG A 12 -11.11 -1.97 7.09
C ARG A 12 -10.46 -2.24 8.43
N GLN A 13 -9.16 -1.98 8.51
CA GLN A 13 -8.35 -2.15 9.72
C GLN A 13 -7.50 -0.91 9.92
N ILE A 14 -7.25 -0.55 11.17
CA ILE A 14 -6.33 0.52 11.54
C ILE A 14 -5.10 -0.13 12.16
N ILE A 15 -3.92 0.24 11.66
CA ILE A 15 -2.64 -0.15 12.24
C ILE A 15 -1.81 1.09 12.55
N ALA A 16 -1.11 1.06 13.68
CA ALA A 16 -0.25 2.14 14.17
C ALA A 16 0.93 1.53 14.96
N ALA A 17 1.89 2.35 15.39
CA ALA A 17 3.01 1.85 16.16
C ALA A 17 2.54 1.25 17.50
N ASP A 18 3.07 0.08 17.89
CA ASP A 18 2.73 -0.57 19.15
C ASP A 18 3.81 -0.32 20.19
N GLN A 19 3.48 0.48 21.21
CA GLN A 19 4.38 0.84 22.32
C GLN A 19 4.99 -0.35 23.08
N ARG A 20 4.38 -1.55 22.97
CA ARG A 20 4.92 -2.77 23.58
C ARG A 20 6.16 -3.29 22.84
N CYS A 21 6.32 -2.91 21.58
CA CYS A 21 7.32 -3.44 20.65
C CYS A 21 8.21 -2.34 20.04
N SER A 22 7.89 -1.06 20.20
CA SER A 22 8.64 0.05 19.61
C SER A 22 8.55 1.36 20.40
N THR A 23 9.45 2.29 20.06
CA THR A 23 9.39 3.68 20.51
C THR A 23 8.30 4.40 19.71
N ILE A 24 7.40 5.07 20.43
CA ILE A 24 6.32 5.87 19.83
C ILE A 24 6.55 7.36 20.10
N THR A 25 6.10 8.19 19.17
CA THR A 25 6.04 9.65 19.29
C THR A 25 4.56 10.04 19.20
N PRO A 26 3.80 10.05 20.31
CA PRO A 26 2.34 10.23 20.28
C PRO A 26 1.86 11.49 19.54
N GLU A 27 2.64 12.57 19.62
CA GLU A 27 2.38 13.84 18.95
C GLU A 27 2.62 13.81 17.44
N ASP A 28 3.31 12.77 16.94
CA ASP A 28 3.66 12.58 15.53
C ASP A 28 3.48 11.13 15.05
N ASP A 29 2.46 10.43 15.56
CA ASP A 29 2.19 9.04 15.18
C ASP A 29 1.39 8.95 13.87
N GLN A 30 1.99 8.33 12.85
CA GLN A 30 1.31 8.11 11.58
C GLN A 30 0.45 6.85 11.66
N ILE A 31 -0.84 7.06 11.88
CA ILE A 31 -1.84 6.00 11.91
C ILE A 31 -2.30 5.69 10.49
N TRP A 32 -2.34 4.40 10.13
CA TRP A 32 -2.69 3.93 8.80
C TRP A 32 -4.01 3.15 8.80
N GLU A 33 -4.90 3.48 7.86
CA GLU A 33 -6.12 2.73 7.58
C GLU A 33 -5.93 1.86 6.33
N LEU A 34 -6.29 0.58 6.39
CA LEU A 34 -6.52 -0.26 5.22
C LEU A 34 -7.89 0.08 4.61
N GLU A 35 -7.89 0.67 3.42
CA GLU A 35 -9.07 1.07 2.66
C GLU A 35 -9.13 0.32 1.31
N PRO A 36 -9.99 -0.69 1.19
CA PRO A 36 -10.10 -1.50 -0.03
C PRO A 36 -11.08 -0.94 -1.09
N SER A 37 -11.82 0.12 -0.78
CA SER A 37 -13.04 0.50 -1.52
C SER A 37 -13.10 1.94 -2.00
N ARG A 38 -12.13 2.79 -1.65
CA ARG A 38 -12.11 4.22 -1.98
C ARG A 38 -10.85 4.64 -2.73
N GLY A 39 -11.01 5.74 -3.46
CA GLY A 39 -9.94 6.43 -4.18
C GLY A 39 -9.76 5.95 -5.61
N GLU A 40 -9.15 6.82 -6.43
CA GLU A 40 -8.90 6.58 -7.85
C GLU A 40 -7.37 6.68 -8.12
N PRO A 41 -6.75 5.65 -8.72
CA PRO A 41 -7.36 4.37 -9.08
C PRO A 41 -7.73 3.54 -7.83
N PRO A 42 -8.69 2.59 -7.95
CA PRO A 42 -9.04 1.69 -6.86
C PRO A 42 -7.87 0.76 -6.53
N GLY A 43 -7.68 0.47 -5.24
CA GLY A 43 -6.54 -0.28 -4.74
C GLY A 43 -6.79 -0.82 -3.33
N LEU A 44 -6.09 -1.90 -2.97
CA LEU A 44 -6.00 -2.36 -1.58
C LEU A 44 -5.00 -1.47 -0.83
N ALA A 45 -5.45 -0.28 -0.43
CA ALA A 45 -4.56 0.81 -0.02
C ALA A 45 -4.42 0.95 1.50
N PHE A 46 -3.19 1.17 1.94
CA PHE A 46 -2.94 1.82 3.22
C PHE A 46 -2.94 3.32 3.01
N GLN A 47 -3.70 4.03 3.85
CA GLN A 47 -3.83 5.48 3.74
C GLN A 47 -3.72 6.17 5.09
N THR A 48 -3.23 7.40 5.06
CA THR A 48 -3.23 8.32 6.21
C THR A 48 -3.39 9.76 5.73
N THR A 49 -3.85 10.64 6.62
CA THR A 49 -3.85 12.10 6.38
C THR A 49 -2.67 12.78 7.06
N TYR A 50 -1.77 12.00 7.68
CA TYR A 50 -0.73 12.50 8.57
C TYR A 50 -1.30 13.43 9.64
N GLY A 51 -2.40 13.05 10.30
CA GLY A 51 -3.08 13.93 11.27
C GLY A 51 -3.58 15.23 10.65
N LEU A 52 -4.15 15.16 9.44
CA LEU A 52 -4.60 16.31 8.63
C LEU A 52 -3.46 17.23 8.15
N ARG A 53 -2.21 16.76 8.09
CA ARG A 53 -1.11 17.47 7.41
C ARG A 53 -1.07 17.22 5.90
N ALA A 54 -1.92 16.34 5.38
CA ALA A 54 -2.20 16.12 3.96
C ALA A 54 -3.72 15.89 3.75
N TYR A 55 -4.23 16.09 2.53
CA TYR A 55 -5.56 15.56 2.17
C TYR A 55 -5.57 14.03 2.23
N GLY A 56 -4.43 13.41 1.92
CA GLY A 56 -4.19 11.99 2.13
C GLY A 56 -2.95 11.50 1.38
N ILE A 57 -2.36 10.42 1.88
CA ILE A 57 -1.47 9.56 1.10
C ILE A 57 -2.14 8.19 0.94
N ARG A 58 -1.98 7.57 -0.23
CA ARG A 58 -2.43 6.19 -0.50
C ARG A 58 -1.25 5.38 -1.02
N VAL A 59 -1.07 4.17 -0.48
CA VAL A 59 0.02 3.25 -0.84
C VAL A 59 -0.58 1.87 -1.10
N PHE A 60 -0.46 1.36 -2.33
CA PHE A 60 -1.01 0.04 -2.71
C PHE A 60 -0.25 -0.59 -3.86
N PRO A 61 -0.25 -1.94 -3.97
CA PRO A 61 0.30 -2.62 -5.12
C PRO A 61 -0.68 -2.64 -6.31
N ARG A 62 -0.14 -2.62 -7.52
CA ARG A 62 -0.83 -2.90 -8.78
C ARG A 62 -0.11 -4.06 -9.47
N PHE A 63 -0.87 -5.00 -10.00
CA PHE A 63 -0.35 -6.21 -10.63
C PHE A 63 -0.70 -6.23 -12.11
N SER A 64 0.20 -6.73 -12.96
CA SER A 64 -0.07 -6.90 -14.39
C SER A 64 0.43 -8.24 -14.91
N ILE A 65 -0.44 -8.97 -15.61
CA ILE A 65 -0.12 -10.13 -16.44
C ILE A 65 -0.53 -9.80 -17.88
N LYS A 66 0.33 -10.07 -18.86
CA LYS A 66 0.09 -9.74 -20.28
C LYS A 66 -0.33 -8.27 -20.51
N LYS A 67 0.25 -7.35 -19.74
CA LYS A 67 -0.03 -5.89 -19.77
C LYS A 67 -1.46 -5.49 -19.37
N VAL A 68 -2.20 -6.36 -18.69
CA VAL A 68 -3.51 -6.01 -18.12
C VAL A 68 -3.32 -5.65 -16.65
N PRO A 69 -3.39 -4.35 -16.27
CA PRO A 69 -3.22 -3.94 -14.89
C PRO A 69 -4.48 -4.21 -14.07
N VAL A 70 -4.29 -4.71 -12.85
CA VAL A 70 -5.35 -4.97 -11.87
C VAL A 70 -4.86 -4.47 -10.51
N SER A 71 -5.57 -3.48 -9.97
CA SER A 71 -5.39 -2.98 -8.60
C SER A 71 -6.70 -3.02 -7.80
N ASP A 72 -7.85 -3.01 -8.46
CA ASP A 72 -9.16 -3.06 -7.81
C ASP A 72 -9.40 -4.42 -7.13
N PRO A 73 -9.55 -4.48 -5.80
CA PRO A 73 -9.85 -5.73 -5.09
C PRO A 73 -11.17 -6.40 -5.55
N ARG A 74 -12.11 -5.60 -6.07
CA ARG A 74 -13.37 -6.11 -6.65
C ARG A 74 -13.17 -6.88 -7.94
N SER A 75 -12.03 -6.69 -8.61
CA SER A 75 -11.66 -7.40 -9.84
C SER A 75 -10.75 -8.61 -9.58
N PHE A 76 -10.26 -8.79 -8.35
CA PHE A 76 -9.43 -9.96 -8.00
C PHE A 76 -10.22 -11.27 -8.12
N THR A 77 -9.53 -12.33 -8.54
CA THR A 77 -10.07 -13.68 -8.66
C THR A 77 -10.44 -14.25 -7.29
N ALA A 78 -9.53 -14.11 -6.31
CA ALA A 78 -9.83 -14.35 -4.89
C ALA A 78 -9.79 -13.02 -4.14
N LYS A 79 -10.88 -12.71 -3.42
CA LYS A 79 -10.99 -11.47 -2.64
C LYS A 79 -9.99 -11.46 -1.49
N PRO A 80 -9.50 -10.27 -1.08
CA PRO A 80 -8.66 -10.19 0.09
C PRO A 80 -9.37 -10.70 1.33
N VAL A 81 -8.62 -11.48 2.11
CA VAL A 81 -8.98 -11.94 3.43
C VAL A 81 -7.86 -11.59 4.40
N VAL A 82 -8.22 -11.29 5.65
CA VAL A 82 -7.25 -11.10 6.73
C VAL A 82 -6.90 -12.46 7.30
N ASN A 83 -5.63 -12.83 7.23
CA ASN A 83 -5.12 -14.06 7.83
C ASN A 83 -4.73 -13.84 9.30
N ASP A 84 -4.11 -12.70 9.59
CA ASP A 84 -3.66 -12.33 10.92
C ASP A 84 -3.70 -10.80 11.08
N VAL A 85 -3.94 -10.33 12.30
CA VAL A 85 -4.03 -8.91 12.64
C VAL A 85 -3.57 -8.63 14.07
N ALA A 86 -2.76 -7.58 14.22
CA ALA A 86 -2.34 -7.00 15.48
C ALA A 86 -2.39 -5.47 15.39
N PRO A 87 -2.25 -4.73 16.50
CA PRO A 87 -2.31 -3.26 16.49
C PRO A 87 -1.35 -2.59 15.51
N ASN A 88 -0.20 -3.21 15.21
CA ASN A 88 0.82 -2.69 14.30
C ASN A 88 1.08 -3.58 13.09
N PHE A 89 0.28 -4.62 12.85
CA PHE A 89 0.55 -5.63 11.82
C PHE A 89 -0.73 -6.14 11.19
N ILE A 90 -0.68 -6.44 9.90
CA ILE A 90 -1.75 -7.15 9.19
C ILE A 90 -1.17 -8.04 8.10
N GLU A 91 -1.70 -9.26 8.01
CA GLU A 91 -1.45 -10.19 6.92
C GLU A 91 -2.72 -10.35 6.07
N LEU A 92 -2.57 -10.10 4.78
CA LEU A 92 -3.62 -10.24 3.78
C LEU A 92 -3.26 -11.35 2.80
N GLN A 93 -4.25 -12.16 2.44
CA GLN A 93 -4.14 -13.13 1.35
C GLN A 93 -5.19 -12.83 0.28
N TYR A 94 -4.77 -12.86 -0.99
CA TYR A 94 -5.64 -12.62 -2.15
C TYR A 94 -5.02 -13.16 -3.44
N SER A 95 -5.80 -13.20 -4.52
CA SER A 95 -5.31 -13.58 -5.85
C SER A 95 -5.79 -12.57 -6.91
N PRO A 96 -4.93 -11.62 -7.36
CA PRO A 96 -5.30 -10.64 -8.38
C PRO A 96 -5.67 -11.29 -9.71
N PHE A 97 -5.01 -12.41 -10.03
CA PHE A 97 -5.29 -13.27 -11.18
C PHE A 97 -5.42 -14.72 -10.71
N SER A 98 -6.08 -15.57 -11.50
CA SER A 98 -6.28 -16.99 -11.17
C SER A 98 -5.00 -17.81 -11.07
N THR A 99 -3.87 -17.29 -11.55
CA THR A 99 -2.55 -17.94 -11.54
C THR A 99 -1.56 -17.28 -10.59
N LEU A 100 -1.99 -16.30 -9.80
CA LEU A 100 -1.10 -15.49 -8.96
C LEU A 100 -1.71 -15.36 -7.56
N ASP A 101 -1.13 -16.08 -6.61
CA ASP A 101 -1.47 -15.95 -5.20
C ASP A 101 -0.52 -14.98 -4.52
N VAL A 102 -1.09 -14.13 -3.66
CA VAL A 102 -0.37 -13.05 -2.98
C VAL A 102 -0.58 -13.17 -1.47
N ILE A 103 0.52 -13.13 -0.74
CA ILE A 103 0.53 -12.85 0.70
C ILE A 103 1.20 -11.49 0.90
N GLN A 104 0.45 -10.54 1.44
CA GLN A 104 0.95 -9.21 1.77
C GLN A 104 0.97 -9.04 3.29
N LYS A 105 2.15 -8.81 3.83
CA LYS A 105 2.36 -8.46 5.23
C LYS A 105 2.68 -6.98 5.32
N THR A 106 1.97 -6.25 6.17
CA THR A 106 2.20 -4.82 6.38
C THR A 106 2.30 -4.53 7.87
N TRP A 107 3.28 -3.74 8.29
CA TRP A 107 3.48 -3.39 9.69
C TRP A 107 4.05 -1.98 9.90
N VAL A 108 3.79 -1.46 11.09
CA VAL A 108 4.22 -0.13 11.55
C VAL A 108 5.27 -0.33 12.66
N PRO A 109 6.58 -0.34 12.34
CA PRO A 109 7.62 -0.61 13.33
C PRO A 109 7.88 0.58 14.26
N ASP A 110 7.55 1.80 13.86
CA ASP A 110 7.68 3.03 14.65
C ASP A 110 6.65 4.06 14.16
N SER A 111 6.56 5.20 14.84
CA SER A 111 5.57 6.23 14.55
C SER A 111 5.63 6.84 13.15
N HIS A 112 6.72 6.68 12.40
CA HIS A 112 6.93 7.36 11.12
C HIS A 112 7.06 6.41 9.92
N THR A 113 6.98 5.09 10.16
CA THR A 113 7.31 4.09 9.16
C THR A 113 6.14 3.15 8.90
N LEU A 114 5.79 2.94 7.62
CA LEU A 114 5.00 1.80 7.16
C LEU A 114 5.92 0.89 6.34
N THR A 115 5.99 -0.38 6.71
CA THR A 115 6.77 -1.38 5.96
C THR A 115 5.85 -2.47 5.43
N ALA A 116 6.20 -3.04 4.27
CA ALA A 116 5.48 -4.17 3.71
C ALA A 116 6.42 -5.20 3.09
N GLN A 117 5.99 -6.46 3.13
CA GLN A 117 6.54 -7.57 2.36
C GLN A 117 5.42 -8.17 1.52
N VAL A 118 5.70 -8.44 0.24
CA VAL A 118 4.74 -9.07 -0.66
C VAL A 118 5.38 -10.33 -1.24
N ALA A 119 4.78 -11.47 -0.97
CA ALA A 119 5.16 -12.75 -1.55
C ALA A 119 4.21 -13.06 -2.72
N LEU A 120 4.80 -13.37 -3.88
CA LEU A 120 4.08 -13.72 -5.10
C LEU A 120 4.32 -15.19 -5.41
N THR A 121 3.24 -15.97 -5.54
CA THR A 121 3.31 -17.39 -5.89
C THR A 121 2.59 -17.62 -7.22
N ASN A 122 3.33 -18.17 -8.20
CA ASN A 122 2.73 -18.68 -9.42
C ASN A 122 2.06 -20.02 -9.13
N SER A 123 0.73 -20.03 -9.10
CA SER A 123 -0.10 -21.22 -8.83
C SER A 123 -0.50 -22.00 -10.08
N SER A 124 0.03 -21.62 -11.25
CA SER A 124 -0.17 -22.37 -12.50
C SER A 124 0.91 -23.43 -12.72
N SER A 125 0.67 -24.33 -13.67
CA SER A 125 1.65 -25.32 -14.11
C SER A 125 2.69 -24.78 -15.10
N GLY A 126 2.59 -23.51 -15.51
CA GLY A 126 3.43 -22.91 -16.55
C GLY A 126 4.19 -21.67 -16.05
N LEU A 127 5.13 -21.18 -16.85
CA LEU A 127 5.81 -19.92 -16.57
C LEU A 127 4.86 -18.73 -16.79
N VAL A 128 4.82 -17.81 -15.82
CA VAL A 128 4.01 -16.59 -15.89
C VAL A 128 4.91 -15.37 -15.71
N GLN A 129 4.86 -14.45 -16.67
CA GLN A 129 5.50 -13.15 -16.53
C GLN A 129 4.55 -12.20 -15.80
N VAL A 130 4.95 -11.79 -14.58
CA VAL A 130 4.19 -10.90 -13.71
C VAL A 130 4.95 -9.59 -13.53
N TRP A 131 4.22 -8.49 -13.57
CA TRP A 131 4.71 -7.19 -13.11
C TRP A 131 3.96 -6.81 -11.84
N MET A 132 4.70 -6.34 -10.84
CA MET A 132 4.14 -5.71 -9.65
C MET A 132 4.79 -4.34 -9.52
N GLU A 133 3.96 -3.34 -9.28
CA GLU A 133 4.39 -1.97 -9.02
C GLU A 133 3.65 -1.43 -7.80
N TRP A 134 4.23 -0.40 -7.18
CA TRP A 134 3.60 0.30 -6.06
C TRP A 134 3.11 1.65 -6.53
N ILE A 135 1.84 1.93 -6.25
CA ILE A 135 1.22 3.23 -6.47
C ILE A 135 1.27 3.99 -5.14
N VAL A 136 1.91 5.17 -5.16
CA VAL A 136 2.07 6.03 -3.99
C VAL A 136 1.57 7.42 -4.37
N GLN A 137 0.37 7.76 -3.90
CA GLN A 137 -0.28 9.03 -4.24
C GLN A 137 -0.37 9.90 -3.01
N LEU A 138 0.42 10.97 -2.97
CA LEU A 138 0.30 12.02 -1.97
C LEU A 138 -0.50 13.19 -2.54
N ASN A 139 -1.58 13.54 -1.86
CA ASN A 139 -2.34 14.77 -2.08
C ASN A 139 -1.98 15.76 -0.96
N PRO A 140 -0.99 16.65 -1.19
CA PRO A 140 -0.58 17.62 -0.18
C PRO A 140 -1.69 18.65 0.07
N LEU A 141 -1.62 19.32 1.23
CA LEU A 141 -2.42 20.53 1.47
C LEU A 141 -1.88 21.72 0.64
N LEU A 142 -2.16 22.96 1.06
CA LEU A 142 -1.82 24.19 0.33
C LEU A 142 -0.34 24.32 -0.06
N THR A 143 0.58 23.70 0.70
CA THR A 143 2.02 23.69 0.44
C THR A 143 2.57 22.26 0.38
N GLY A 144 3.28 21.93 -0.70
CA GLY A 144 3.86 20.61 -0.90
C GLY A 144 3.98 20.19 -2.36
N SER A 145 4.41 18.96 -2.58
CA SER A 145 4.53 18.31 -3.88
C SER A 145 3.97 16.89 -3.82
N PRO A 146 3.33 16.40 -4.91
CA PRO A 146 2.94 15.00 -5.01
C PRO A 146 4.19 14.11 -5.00
N MET A 147 3.98 12.79 -4.84
CA MET A 147 5.08 11.83 -4.96
C MET A 147 5.64 11.84 -6.38
N THR A 148 6.94 12.05 -6.50
CA THR A 148 7.68 11.97 -7.77
C THR A 148 8.90 11.08 -7.62
N ALA A 149 9.33 10.46 -8.73
CA ALA A 149 10.54 9.66 -8.74
C ALA A 149 11.77 10.55 -8.55
N ALA A 150 12.65 10.15 -7.63
CA ALA A 150 13.91 10.80 -7.35
C ALA A 150 15.03 9.77 -7.19
N GLN A 151 16.27 10.22 -7.37
CA GLN A 151 17.46 9.42 -7.10
C GLN A 151 18.06 9.85 -5.76
N ILE A 152 18.18 8.92 -4.83
CA ILE A 152 18.93 9.10 -3.58
C ILE A 152 20.10 8.11 -3.61
N SER A 153 21.30 8.65 -3.85
CA SER A 153 22.51 7.86 -4.13
C SER A 153 22.31 6.93 -5.33
N VAL A 154 22.27 5.61 -5.11
CA VAL A 154 22.09 4.59 -6.16
C VAL A 154 20.66 4.04 -6.22
N ASN A 155 19.76 4.54 -5.36
CA ASN A 155 18.40 4.03 -5.25
C ASN A 155 17.39 4.99 -5.89
N THR A 156 16.49 4.42 -6.68
CA THR A 156 15.26 5.10 -7.10
C THR A 156 14.25 5.06 -5.95
N VAL A 157 13.77 6.22 -5.54
CA VAL A 157 12.70 6.38 -4.54
C VAL A 157 11.55 7.19 -5.12
N LEU A 158 10.39 7.13 -4.48
CA LEU A 158 9.40 8.18 -4.61
C LEU A 158 9.52 9.11 -3.41
N GLN A 159 9.48 10.42 -3.64
CA GLN A 159 9.46 11.42 -2.57
C GLN A 159 8.41 12.49 -2.84
N GLY A 160 7.80 13.01 -1.79
CA GLY A 160 6.85 14.12 -1.86
C GLY A 160 7.04 15.05 -0.67
N GLN A 161 6.21 16.09 -0.62
CA GLN A 161 6.22 17.04 0.48
C GLN A 161 4.79 17.44 0.83
N THR A 162 4.49 17.58 2.11
CA THR A 162 3.24 18.20 2.58
C THR A 162 3.51 18.96 3.88
N GLY A 163 3.43 20.29 3.83
CA GLY A 163 3.92 21.14 4.93
C GLY A 163 5.39 20.86 5.26
N ASN A 164 5.64 20.43 6.50
CA ASN A 164 6.96 20.05 7.04
C ASN A 164 7.27 18.55 6.96
N LEU A 165 6.39 17.74 6.35
CA LEU A 165 6.61 16.31 6.15
C LEU A 165 7.19 16.05 4.76
N TYR A 166 8.16 15.13 4.70
CA TYR A 166 8.84 14.70 3.47
C TYR A 166 8.73 13.18 3.31
N PRO A 167 7.54 12.63 2.98
CA PRO A 167 7.38 11.20 2.81
C PRO A 167 8.30 10.66 1.73
N VAL A 168 8.97 9.55 2.03
CA VAL A 168 9.82 8.80 1.08
C VAL A 168 9.31 7.36 1.01
N PHE A 169 9.17 6.84 -0.20
CA PHE A 169 8.88 5.44 -0.46
C PHE A 169 10.05 4.79 -1.19
N LEU A 170 10.56 3.70 -0.62
CA LEU A 170 11.66 2.91 -1.16
C LEU A 170 11.18 1.49 -1.39
N LEU A 171 11.56 0.90 -2.53
CA LEU A 171 11.43 -0.53 -2.78
C LEU A 171 12.83 -1.16 -2.86
N THR A 172 13.03 -2.28 -2.19
CA THR A 172 14.26 -3.07 -2.33
C THR A 172 14.30 -3.79 -3.68
N GLY A 173 15.50 -4.07 -4.20
CA GLY A 173 15.67 -4.89 -5.42
C GLY A 173 15.86 -4.11 -6.72
N GLY A 174 16.18 -2.81 -6.65
CA GLY A 174 16.45 -1.98 -7.82
C GLY A 174 15.19 -1.61 -8.62
N PRO A 175 14.16 -1.03 -7.98
CA PRO A 175 12.95 -0.60 -8.68
C PRO A 175 13.28 0.43 -9.77
N ARG A 176 12.43 0.45 -10.79
CA ARG A 176 12.36 1.55 -11.75
C ARG A 176 11.17 2.43 -11.40
N GLY A 177 11.39 3.73 -11.37
CA GLY A 177 10.30 4.69 -11.29
C GLY A 177 9.67 4.81 -12.68
N ASP A 178 8.36 4.60 -12.75
CA ASP A 178 7.57 4.93 -13.93
C ASP A 178 6.56 6.02 -13.56
N LEU A 179 6.37 6.98 -14.45
CA LEU A 179 5.34 8.01 -14.33
C LEU A 179 4.12 7.49 -15.10
N SER A 180 3.38 6.56 -14.51
CA SER A 180 2.14 6.05 -15.12
C SER A 180 0.97 7.00 -14.90
#